data_AF-A0A223VAM5-F1
#
_entry.id   AF-A0A223VAM5-F1
#
_cell.length_a   1.000
_cell.length_b   1.000
_cell.length_c   1.000
_cell.angle_alpha   90.00
_cell.angle_beta   90.00
_cell.angle_gamma   90.00
#
_symmetry.space_group_name_H-M   'P 1'
#
loop_
_entity.id
_entity.type
_entity.pdbx_description
1 polymer ?
#
loop_
_entity_poly.entity_id
_entity_poly.type
_entity_poly.pdbx_seq_one_letter_code
_entity_poly.pdbx_strand_id
1 'polypeptide(L)'
;MIETYLNLTVNRKTDIELIQGLLREHEIKAPIVIVEFEDRYEINFTSEYEQWELESEILKAFPEYEFTQSLGKGRKEIRIEFSRQQSSLSSDNWGRPLENPINETKYLVKRSQHKIIKFSPQVKVLLGDTDEFYYINIIGGVDKVNNRTGYLVLDDFREFDKDKETGFLKNELHETPMEAFRAGVRQINYLAESDYEEYLKVKKRNKRKKKK
;
A
#
# COMPACT_ATOMS: atom_id res chain seq x y z
N MET A 1 -42.06 -11.26 -4.35
CA MET A 1 -40.75 -11.87 -4.08
C MET A 1 -39.73 -11.09 -4.89
N ILE A 2 -38.67 -10.63 -4.23
CA ILE A 2 -37.67 -9.77 -4.86
C ILE A 2 -36.62 -10.68 -5.48
N GLU A 3 -36.53 -10.69 -6.81
CA GLU A 3 -35.46 -11.38 -7.51
C GLU A 3 -34.37 -10.35 -7.83
N THR A 4 -33.25 -10.47 -7.12
CA THR A 4 -32.07 -9.64 -7.36
C THR A 4 -31.03 -10.48 -8.09
N TYR A 5 -30.70 -10.09 -9.31
CA TYR A 5 -29.58 -10.63 -10.05
C TYR A 5 -28.30 -9.91 -9.64
N LEU A 6 -27.28 -10.70 -9.29
CA LEU A 6 -25.97 -10.23 -8.88
C LEU A 6 -24.93 -10.74 -9.87
N ASN A 7 -24.16 -9.79 -10.41
CA ASN A 7 -22.99 -10.05 -11.25
C ASN A 7 -21.75 -9.46 -10.57
N LEU A 8 -20.72 -10.28 -10.41
CA LEU A 8 -19.41 -9.86 -9.93
C LEU A 8 -18.37 -10.13 -11.02
N THR A 9 -17.67 -9.09 -11.48
CA THR A 9 -16.53 -9.24 -12.39
C THR A 9 -15.23 -9.04 -11.62
N VAL A 10 -14.31 -9.98 -11.74
CA VAL A 10 -13.07 -10.07 -10.96
C VAL A 10 -11.89 -10.30 -11.89
N ASN A 11 -10.82 -9.54 -11.73
CA ASN A 11 -9.69 -9.53 -12.67
C ASN A 11 -8.49 -10.39 -12.21
N ARG A 12 -8.63 -11.13 -11.11
CA ARG A 12 -7.53 -11.86 -10.46
C ARG A 12 -7.98 -13.20 -9.93
N LYS A 13 -7.22 -14.25 -10.25
CA LYS A 13 -7.51 -15.64 -9.84
C LYS A 13 -7.58 -15.84 -8.32
N THR A 14 -6.69 -15.21 -7.55
CA THR A 14 -6.69 -15.32 -6.09
C THR A 14 -7.95 -14.71 -5.46
N ASP A 15 -8.52 -13.70 -6.12
CA ASP A 15 -9.65 -12.95 -5.58
C ASP A 15 -10.96 -13.70 -5.84
N ILE A 16 -11.09 -14.32 -7.02
CA ILE A 16 -12.24 -15.18 -7.33
C ILE A 16 -12.27 -16.41 -6.40
N GLU A 17 -11.13 -17.04 -6.09
CA GLU A 17 -11.06 -18.15 -5.14
C GLU A 17 -11.54 -17.74 -3.75
N LEU A 18 -11.14 -16.54 -3.29
CA LEU A 18 -11.60 -15.99 -2.02
C LEU A 18 -13.11 -15.72 -2.03
N ILE A 19 -13.63 -15.11 -3.09
CA ILE A 19 -15.07 -14.80 -3.19
C ILE A 19 -15.90 -16.09 -3.26
N GLN A 20 -15.43 -17.11 -3.98
CA GLN A 20 -16.07 -18.43 -3.98
C GLN A 20 -16.16 -19.02 -2.57
N GLY A 21 -15.11 -18.84 -1.74
CA GLY A 21 -15.13 -19.21 -0.34
C GLY A 21 -16.26 -18.51 0.43
N LEU A 22 -16.31 -17.17 0.33
CA LEU A 22 -17.36 -16.36 0.97
C LEU A 22 -18.77 -16.79 0.54
N LEU A 23 -19.00 -17.00 -0.76
CA LEU A 23 -20.31 -17.40 -1.27
C LEU A 23 -20.75 -18.77 -0.75
N ARG A 24 -19.81 -19.70 -0.53
CA ARG A 24 -20.08 -21.00 0.10
C ARG A 24 -20.42 -20.87 1.58
N GLU A 25 -19.71 -20.00 2.29
CA GLU A 25 -19.97 -19.72 3.72
C GLU A 25 -21.35 -19.09 3.94
N HIS A 26 -21.83 -18.29 2.98
CA HIS A 26 -23.16 -17.67 3.03
C HIS A 26 -24.32 -18.61 2.66
N GLU A 27 -24.06 -19.87 2.31
CA GLU A 27 -25.07 -20.88 1.97
C GLU A 27 -26.12 -20.38 0.95
N ILE A 28 -25.67 -19.68 -0.09
CA ILE A 28 -26.56 -19.10 -1.10
C ILE A 28 -27.41 -20.21 -1.75
N LYS A 29 -28.73 -20.12 -1.56
CA LYS A 29 -29.71 -21.11 -2.05
C LYS A 29 -30.08 -20.87 -3.52
N ALA A 30 -29.09 -20.62 -4.37
CA ALA A 30 -29.29 -20.38 -5.79
C ALA A 30 -28.11 -20.93 -6.61
N PRO A 31 -28.32 -21.24 -7.90
CA PRO A 31 -27.23 -21.59 -8.80
C PRO A 31 -26.24 -20.44 -8.92
N ILE A 32 -24.98 -20.70 -8.60
CA ILE A 32 -23.86 -19.78 -8.83
C ILE A 32 -23.16 -20.20 -10.11
N VAL A 33 -23.28 -19.38 -11.15
CA VAL A 33 -22.62 -19.58 -12.44
C VAL A 33 -21.31 -18.82 -12.42
N ILE A 34 -20.21 -19.51 -12.70
CA ILE A 34 -18.87 -18.92 -12.77
C ILE A 34 -18.36 -19.08 -14.19
N VAL A 35 -17.99 -17.96 -14.81
CA VAL A 35 -17.43 -17.91 -16.17
C VAL A 35 -16.01 -17.40 -16.09
N GLU A 36 -15.08 -18.13 -16.69
CA GLU A 36 -13.70 -17.69 -16.91
C GLU A 36 -13.54 -17.36 -18.39
N PHE A 37 -13.21 -16.12 -18.71
CA PHE A 37 -13.03 -15.68 -20.09
C PHE A 37 -11.90 -14.65 -20.17
N GLU A 38 -10.87 -14.96 -20.96
CA GLU A 38 -9.67 -14.13 -21.13
C GLU A 38 -9.00 -13.74 -19.80
N ASP A 39 -9.12 -12.48 -19.41
CA ASP A 39 -8.49 -11.86 -18.25
C ASP A 39 -9.47 -11.59 -17.08
N ARG A 40 -10.71 -12.09 -17.18
CA ARG A 40 -11.76 -11.85 -16.19
C ARG A 40 -12.48 -13.12 -15.77
N TYR A 41 -12.95 -13.08 -14.53
CA TYR A 41 -13.86 -14.04 -13.93
C TYR A 41 -15.18 -13.36 -13.66
N GLU A 42 -16.28 -13.98 -14.06
CA GLU A 42 -17.62 -13.50 -13.78
C GLU A 42 -18.33 -14.49 -12.86
N ILE A 43 -18.96 -13.98 -11.81
CA ILE A 43 -19.84 -14.75 -10.92
C ILE A 43 -21.25 -14.18 -11.06
N ASN A 44 -22.18 -15.05 -11.41
CA ASN A 44 -23.57 -14.69 -11.65
C ASN A 44 -24.49 -15.57 -10.80
N PHE A 45 -25.38 -14.95 -10.03
CA PHE A 45 -26.40 -15.66 -9.29
C PHE A 45 -27.59 -14.75 -8.98
N THR A 46 -28.75 -15.37 -8.80
CA THR A 46 -29.94 -14.69 -8.28
C THR A 46 -30.00 -14.92 -6.79
N SER A 47 -30.29 -13.88 -6.02
CA SER A 47 -30.25 -13.94 -4.57
C SER A 47 -31.42 -13.18 -3.95
N GLU A 48 -31.93 -13.71 -2.83
CA GLU A 48 -32.81 -12.98 -1.92
C GLU A 48 -32.03 -12.12 -0.91
N TYR A 49 -30.72 -12.35 -0.78
CA TYR A 49 -29.86 -11.56 0.11
C TYR A 49 -29.75 -10.12 -0.37
N GLU A 50 -29.66 -9.20 0.59
CA GLU A 50 -29.47 -7.80 0.26
C GLU A 50 -28.01 -7.54 -0.15
N GLN A 51 -27.83 -6.68 -1.13
CA GLN A 51 -26.51 -6.33 -1.68
C GLN A 51 -25.49 -5.93 -0.60
N TRP A 52 -25.92 -5.23 0.45
CA TRP A 52 -25.04 -4.74 1.50
C TRP A 52 -24.42 -5.87 2.35
N GLU A 53 -25.07 -7.04 2.44
CA GLU A 53 -24.58 -8.19 3.21
C GLU A 53 -23.33 -8.77 2.54
N LEU A 54 -23.41 -9.01 1.23
CA LEU A 54 -22.28 -9.47 0.43
C LEU A 54 -21.17 -8.43 0.36
N GLU A 55 -21.51 -7.15 0.18
CA GLU A 55 -20.52 -6.07 0.19
C GLU A 55 -19.75 -6.00 1.51
N SER A 56 -20.43 -6.18 2.64
CA SER A 56 -19.81 -6.13 3.97
C SER A 56 -18.77 -7.24 4.13
N GLU A 57 -19.07 -8.43 3.63
CA GLU A 57 -18.20 -9.61 3.76
C GLU A 57 -17.02 -9.55 2.80
N ILE A 58 -17.25 -9.06 1.59
CA ILE A 58 -16.18 -8.72 0.64
C ILE A 58 -15.27 -7.64 1.25
N LEU A 59 -15.81 -6.59 1.89
CA LEU A 59 -15.00 -5.55 2.53
C LEU A 59 -14.19 -6.07 3.72
N LYS A 60 -14.68 -7.05 4.48
CA LYS A 60 -13.90 -7.72 5.55
C LYS A 60 -12.71 -8.47 4.97
N ALA A 61 -12.89 -9.15 3.83
CA ALA A 61 -11.81 -9.83 3.13
C ALA A 61 -10.80 -8.87 2.46
N PHE A 62 -11.24 -7.65 2.11
CA PHE A 62 -10.41 -6.63 1.46
C PHE A 62 -10.34 -5.34 2.31
N PRO A 63 -9.62 -5.34 3.45
CA PRO A 63 -9.65 -4.23 4.42
C PRO A 63 -9.09 -2.90 3.88
N GLU A 64 -8.20 -2.96 2.88
CA GLU A 64 -7.64 -1.77 2.21
C GLU A 64 -8.55 -1.16 1.13
N TYR A 65 -9.72 -1.76 0.89
CA TYR A 65 -10.60 -1.41 -0.22
C TYR A 65 -11.94 -0.86 0.26
N GLU A 66 -12.60 -0.11 -0.61
CA GLU A 66 -13.94 0.43 -0.44
C GLU A 66 -14.73 0.29 -1.73
N PHE A 67 -16.05 0.16 -1.63
CA PHE A 67 -16.93 0.24 -2.77
C PHE A 67 -17.21 1.71 -3.12
N THR A 68 -17.20 2.02 -4.42
CA THR A 68 -17.59 3.33 -4.94
C THR A 68 -18.50 3.18 -6.15
N GLN A 69 -19.43 4.11 -6.33
CA GLN A 69 -20.21 4.23 -7.57
C GLN A 69 -19.55 5.18 -8.58
N SER A 70 -18.60 6.02 -8.15
CA SER A 70 -17.97 7.04 -8.98
C SER A 70 -16.47 6.78 -9.15
N LEU A 71 -16.08 6.36 -10.35
CA LEU A 71 -14.69 6.25 -10.74
C LEU A 71 -14.12 7.66 -10.97
N GLY A 72 -13.53 8.26 -9.93
CA GLY A 72 -12.79 9.51 -10.07
C GLY A 72 -11.57 9.37 -11.00
N LYS A 73 -11.10 10.48 -11.60
CA LYS A 73 -9.87 10.51 -12.41
C LYS A 73 -8.66 10.16 -11.53
N GLY A 74 -8.18 8.92 -11.57
CA GLY A 74 -6.94 8.51 -10.91
C GLY A 74 -6.97 7.21 -10.09
N ARG A 75 -8.11 6.51 -10.00
CA ARG A 75 -8.16 5.16 -9.42
C ARG A 75 -7.64 4.17 -10.47
N LYS A 76 -6.39 3.70 -10.31
CA LYS A 76 -5.69 2.87 -11.31
C LYS A 76 -6.09 1.40 -11.30
N GLU A 77 -6.80 0.92 -10.30
CA GLU A 77 -7.15 -0.50 -10.20
C GLU A 77 -8.57 -0.71 -9.65
N ILE A 78 -9.42 -1.30 -10.48
CA ILE A 78 -10.72 -1.85 -10.11
C ILE A 78 -10.50 -3.35 -9.88
N ARG A 79 -10.72 -3.79 -8.63
CA ARG A 79 -10.49 -5.18 -8.25
C ARG A 79 -11.70 -6.06 -8.49
N ILE A 80 -12.88 -5.50 -8.21
CA ILE A 80 -14.18 -6.14 -8.38
C ILE A 80 -15.16 -5.09 -8.92
N GLU A 81 -15.91 -5.45 -9.94
CA GLU A 81 -17.15 -4.76 -10.32
C GLU A 81 -18.32 -5.56 -9.78
N PHE A 82 -19.23 -4.90 -9.06
CA PHE A 82 -20.42 -5.49 -8.49
C PHE A 82 -21.64 -4.82 -9.12
N SER A 83 -22.44 -5.59 -9.84
CA SER A 83 -23.64 -5.14 -10.51
C SER A 83 -24.87 -5.82 -9.91
N ARG A 84 -25.83 -5.00 -9.47
CA ARG A 84 -27.15 -5.43 -9.02
C ARG A 84 -28.16 -5.06 -10.10
N GLN A 85 -28.96 -6.04 -10.51
CA GLN A 85 -30.11 -5.81 -11.39
C GLN A 85 -31.35 -6.43 -10.77
N GLN A 86 -32.41 -5.64 -10.67
CA GLN A 86 -33.70 -6.11 -10.19
C GLN A 86 -34.69 -6.19 -11.36
N SER A 87 -35.43 -7.31 -11.45
CA SER A 87 -36.43 -7.46 -12.51
C SER A 87 -37.55 -6.43 -12.37
N SER A 88 -38.03 -5.86 -13.48
CA SER A 88 -39.20 -4.97 -13.52
C SER A 88 -40.51 -5.67 -13.12
N LEU A 89 -40.51 -7.01 -13.13
CA LEU A 89 -41.63 -7.84 -12.68
C LEU A 89 -41.55 -8.16 -11.18
N SER A 90 -40.50 -7.67 -10.49
CA SER A 90 -40.36 -7.87 -9.05
C SER A 90 -41.47 -7.14 -8.30
N SER A 91 -42.16 -7.88 -7.44
CA SER A 91 -43.18 -7.33 -6.56
C SER A 91 -42.77 -7.44 -5.10
N ASP A 92 -43.31 -6.55 -4.28
CA ASP A 92 -43.35 -6.78 -2.84
C ASP A 92 -44.17 -8.04 -2.50
N ASN A 93 -44.21 -8.44 -1.23
CA ASN A 93 -45.03 -9.58 -0.77
C ASN A 93 -46.55 -9.31 -0.88
N TRP A 94 -46.95 -8.15 -1.39
CA TRP A 94 -48.32 -7.73 -1.60
C TRP A 94 -48.68 -7.60 -3.09
N GLY A 95 -47.80 -8.06 -4.00
CA GLY A 95 -48.05 -8.09 -5.43
C GLY A 95 -47.98 -6.73 -6.12
N ARG A 96 -47.51 -5.69 -5.44
CA ARG A 96 -47.32 -4.36 -6.04
C ARG A 96 -45.99 -4.33 -6.79
N PRO A 97 -45.97 -3.89 -8.05
CA PRO A 97 -44.73 -3.60 -8.74
C PRO A 97 -43.91 -2.61 -7.91
N LEU A 98 -42.61 -2.88 -7.76
CA LEU A 98 -41.73 -1.96 -7.07
C LEU A 98 -41.52 -0.70 -7.92
N GLU A 99 -41.48 0.46 -7.25
CA GLU A 99 -41.55 1.77 -7.93
C GLU A 99 -40.42 2.03 -8.93
N ASN A 100 -39.28 1.33 -8.83
CA ASN A 100 -38.24 1.27 -9.86
C ASN A 100 -37.35 0.03 -9.64
N PRO A 101 -36.92 -0.69 -10.68
CA PRO A 101 -35.89 -1.70 -10.54
C PRO A 101 -34.56 -1.05 -10.15
N ILE A 102 -33.88 -1.59 -9.13
CA ILE A 102 -32.55 -1.14 -8.74
C ILE A 102 -31.53 -1.69 -9.74
N ASN A 103 -30.92 -0.79 -10.52
CA ASN A 103 -29.76 -1.07 -11.36
C ASN A 103 -28.57 -0.27 -10.84
N GLU A 104 -27.66 -0.94 -10.17
CA GLU A 104 -26.54 -0.30 -9.49
C GLU A 104 -25.23 -1.03 -9.79
N THR A 105 -24.19 -0.28 -10.17
CA THR A 105 -22.84 -0.80 -10.33
C THR A 105 -21.92 -0.12 -9.32
N LYS A 106 -21.22 -0.91 -8.51
CA LYS A 106 -20.16 -0.46 -7.61
C LYS A 106 -18.83 -1.08 -7.99
N TYR A 107 -17.76 -0.35 -7.70
CA TYR A 107 -16.39 -0.75 -7.96
C TYR A 107 -15.65 -0.88 -6.63
N LEU A 108 -15.05 -2.03 -6.38
CA LEU A 108 -14.12 -2.22 -5.28
C LEU A 108 -12.77 -1.61 -5.65
N VAL A 109 -12.45 -0.49 -5.01
CA VAL A 109 -11.24 0.28 -5.27
C VAL A 109 -10.48 0.50 -3.97
N LYS A 110 -9.19 0.73 -4.08
CA LYS A 110 -8.34 0.96 -2.90
C LYS A 110 -8.73 2.28 -2.22
N ARG A 111 -8.90 2.28 -0.89
CA ARG A 111 -9.32 3.45 -0.07
C ARG A 111 -8.44 4.68 -0.25
N SER A 112 -7.17 4.52 -0.62
CA SER A 112 -6.29 5.63 -1.00
C SER A 112 -5.07 5.16 -1.79
N GLN A 113 -4.53 6.06 -2.62
CA GLN A 113 -3.14 6.00 -3.07
C GLN A 113 -2.29 5.80 -1.82
N HIS A 114 -1.51 4.72 -1.76
CA HIS A 114 -0.59 4.47 -0.65
C HIS A 114 0.11 5.77 -0.29
N LYS A 115 -0.18 6.30 0.91
CA LYS A 115 0.69 7.27 1.54
C LYS A 115 2.03 6.56 1.57
N ILE A 116 2.97 7.01 0.75
CA ILE A 116 4.33 6.44 0.70
C ILE A 116 4.74 6.36 2.15
N ILE A 117 4.90 5.13 2.67
CA ILE A 117 5.53 4.92 3.96
C ILE A 117 6.95 5.44 3.71
N LYS A 118 7.19 6.70 4.06
CA LYS A 118 8.52 7.26 4.04
C LYS A 118 9.29 6.42 5.05
N PHE A 119 10.15 5.53 4.56
CA PHE A 119 11.10 4.85 5.42
C PHE A 119 11.81 5.91 6.26
N SER A 120 11.90 5.67 7.56
CA SER A 120 12.64 6.57 8.45
C SER A 120 14.06 6.72 7.89
N PRO A 121 14.61 7.96 7.81
CA PRO A 121 16.00 8.17 7.40
C PRO A 121 17.02 7.60 8.39
N GLN A 122 16.56 6.96 9.47
CA GLN A 122 17.39 6.39 10.51
C GLN A 122 18.06 5.09 10.08
N VAL A 123 19.38 5.05 10.20
CA VAL A 123 20.22 3.87 10.00
C VAL A 123 20.77 3.46 11.36
N LYS A 124 20.38 2.26 11.83
CA LYS A 124 20.92 1.68 13.06
C LYS A 124 22.16 0.86 12.74
N VAL A 125 23.26 1.11 13.46
CA VAL A 125 24.52 0.36 13.37
C VAL A 125 24.80 -0.30 14.71
N LEU A 126 25.09 -1.60 14.67
CA LEU A 126 25.40 -2.38 15.87
C LEU A 126 26.92 -2.41 16.07
N LEU A 127 27.42 -1.74 17.12
CA LEU A 127 28.84 -1.73 17.48
C LEU A 127 29.08 -2.66 18.68
N GLY A 128 29.04 -3.97 18.42
CA GLY A 128 29.22 -4.97 19.47
C GLY A 128 28.03 -5.03 20.43
N ASP A 129 28.14 -4.42 21.61
CA ASP A 129 27.11 -4.36 22.64
C ASP A 129 26.39 -3.01 22.71
N THR A 130 26.73 -2.06 21.84
CA THR A 130 26.08 -0.75 21.75
C THR A 130 25.38 -0.56 20.41
N ASP A 131 24.26 0.16 20.45
CA ASP A 131 23.51 0.57 19.29
C ASP A 131 23.82 2.05 18.98
N GLU A 132 24.30 2.33 17.79
CA GLU A 132 24.49 3.69 17.28
C GLU A 132 23.45 4.00 16.20
N PHE A 133 23.03 5.25 16.13
CA PHE A 133 22.01 5.70 15.18
C PHE A 133 22.55 6.84 14.33
N TYR A 134 22.36 6.71 13.02
CA TYR A 134 22.69 7.71 12.01
C TYR A 134 21.41 8.10 11.27
N TYR A 135 21.43 9.25 10.59
CA TYR A 135 20.27 9.83 9.93
C TYR A 135 20.66 10.35 8.54
N ILE A 136 19.87 9.99 7.51
CA ILE A 136 20.08 10.44 6.14
C ILE A 136 19.08 11.55 5.80
N ASN A 137 19.57 12.79 5.75
CA ASN A 137 18.75 13.94 5.40
C ASN A 137 18.90 14.26 3.90
N ILE A 138 17.79 14.17 3.16
CA ILE A 138 17.75 14.43 1.71
C ILE A 138 16.91 15.68 1.44
N ILE A 139 17.48 16.65 0.72
CA ILE A 139 16.78 17.85 0.28
C ILE A 139 16.76 17.97 -1.26
N GLY A 140 15.86 18.79 -1.80
CA GLY A 140 15.88 19.13 -3.22
C GLY A 140 17.05 20.06 -3.56
N GLY A 141 17.75 19.77 -4.65
CA GLY A 141 18.86 20.56 -5.18
C GLY A 141 18.62 21.00 -6.62
N VAL A 142 19.21 22.14 -7.00
CA VAL A 142 19.16 22.67 -8.38
C VAL A 142 20.57 23.01 -8.82
N ASP A 143 21.08 22.30 -9.82
CA ASP A 143 22.28 22.69 -10.54
C ASP A 143 21.91 23.72 -11.61
N LYS A 144 22.19 24.99 -11.29
CA LYS A 144 21.92 26.14 -12.16
C LYS A 144 22.80 26.17 -13.41
N VAL A 145 23.96 25.51 -13.40
CA VAL A 145 24.90 25.53 -14.54
C VAL A 145 24.41 24.62 -15.66
N ASN A 146 23.94 23.42 -15.30
CA ASN A 146 23.43 22.43 -16.27
C ASN A 146 21.89 22.40 -16.36
N ASN A 147 21.20 23.30 -15.65
CA ASN A 147 19.75 23.36 -15.53
C ASN A 147 19.11 22.01 -15.12
N ARG A 148 19.71 21.34 -14.13
CA ARG A 148 19.25 20.04 -13.61
C ARG A 148 18.67 20.20 -12.23
N THR A 149 17.55 19.52 -11.97
CA THR A 149 16.96 19.39 -10.64
C THR A 149 17.20 17.98 -10.13
N GLY A 150 17.51 17.83 -8.85
CA GLY A 150 17.77 16.53 -8.25
C GLY A 150 17.73 16.59 -6.72
N TYR A 151 18.44 15.66 -6.09
CA TYR A 151 18.43 15.45 -4.66
C TYR A 151 19.85 15.55 -4.10
N LEU A 152 20.01 16.26 -2.99
CA LEU A 152 21.25 16.42 -2.25
C LEU A 152 21.15 15.73 -0.90
N VAL A 153 22.25 15.16 -0.44
CA VAL A 153 22.37 14.51 0.87
C VAL A 153 23.17 15.43 1.79
N LEU A 154 22.67 15.70 3.00
CA LEU A 154 23.45 16.42 4.02
C LEU A 154 24.67 15.58 4.43
N ASP A 155 25.81 16.23 4.67
CA ASP A 155 27.04 15.57 5.08
C ASP A 155 27.10 15.23 6.59
N ASP A 156 26.10 15.67 7.36
CA ASP A 156 25.93 15.30 8.76
C ASP A 156 24.92 14.17 8.94
N PHE A 157 25.41 13.05 9.44
CA PHE A 157 24.63 11.84 9.65
C PHE A 157 24.32 11.56 11.13
N ARG A 158 24.73 12.40 12.08
CA ARG A 158 24.56 12.12 13.52
C ARG A 158 23.33 12.77 14.14
N GLU A 159 22.74 13.74 13.47
CA GLU A 159 21.58 14.49 13.97
C GLU A 159 20.34 14.29 13.06
N PHE A 160 19.18 14.08 13.70
CA PHE A 160 17.92 13.75 13.02
C PHE A 160 17.29 14.93 12.28
N ASP A 161 17.56 16.17 12.70
CA ASP A 161 16.90 17.36 12.16
C ASP A 161 17.87 18.55 12.21
N LYS A 162 18.48 18.86 11.05
CA LYS A 162 19.30 20.06 10.89
C LYS A 162 18.73 20.98 9.83
N ASP A 163 18.92 22.28 10.07
CA ASP A 163 18.63 23.32 9.09
C ASP A 163 19.52 23.20 7.84
N LYS A 164 19.01 23.75 6.73
CA LYS A 164 19.63 23.78 5.40
C LYS A 164 21.01 24.46 5.32
N GLU A 165 21.53 24.96 6.45
CA GLU A 165 22.87 25.55 6.58
C GLU A 165 23.97 24.50 6.71
N THR A 166 23.61 23.23 6.92
CA THR A 166 24.56 22.11 6.94
C THR A 166 25.14 21.85 5.55
N GLY A 167 26.39 21.40 5.50
CA GLY A 167 27.05 21.02 4.26
C GLY A 167 26.31 19.89 3.53
N PHE A 168 26.63 19.73 2.24
CA PHE A 168 26.14 18.64 1.41
C PHE A 168 27.31 17.78 0.97
N LEU A 169 27.06 16.51 0.68
CA LEU A 169 28.02 15.67 -0.02
C LEU A 169 28.44 16.36 -1.33
N LYS A 170 29.71 16.74 -1.42
CA LYS A 170 30.23 17.57 -2.50
C LYS A 170 30.12 16.82 -3.83
N ASN A 171 29.67 17.53 -4.86
CA ASN A 171 29.56 17.06 -6.25
C ASN A 171 28.56 15.92 -6.50
N GLU A 172 27.59 15.71 -5.62
CA GLU A 172 26.58 14.66 -5.81
C GLU A 172 25.16 15.22 -5.88
N LEU A 173 24.73 15.63 -7.09
CA LEU A 173 23.31 15.86 -7.39
C LEU A 173 22.73 14.56 -7.94
N HIS A 174 21.90 13.89 -7.15
CA HIS A 174 21.30 12.60 -7.51
C HIS A 174 19.99 12.80 -8.27
N GLU A 175 19.70 11.95 -9.25
CA GLU A 175 18.49 12.09 -10.08
C GLU A 175 17.24 11.65 -9.31
N THR A 176 17.39 10.66 -8.42
CA THR A 176 16.29 10.11 -7.62
C THR A 176 16.55 10.14 -6.12
N PRO A 177 15.51 10.15 -5.26
CA PRO A 177 15.69 10.05 -3.81
C PRO A 177 16.38 8.75 -3.37
N MET A 178 16.19 7.67 -4.13
CA MET A 178 16.79 6.36 -3.84
C MET A 178 18.31 6.38 -4.08
N GLU A 179 18.78 7.05 -5.13
CA GLU A 179 20.20 7.22 -5.39
C GLU A 179 20.88 8.06 -4.31
N ALA A 180 20.25 9.18 -3.92
CA ALA A 180 20.67 9.99 -2.79
C ALA A 180 20.74 9.17 -1.50
N PHE A 181 19.71 8.38 -1.21
CA PHE A 181 19.70 7.51 -0.03
C PHE A 181 20.85 6.49 -0.05
N ARG A 182 21.11 5.84 -1.19
CA ARG A 182 22.23 4.89 -1.33
C ARG A 182 23.59 5.57 -1.16
N ALA A 183 23.74 6.82 -1.60
CA ALA A 183 24.95 7.60 -1.35
C ALA A 183 25.13 7.89 0.13
N GLY A 184 24.07 8.31 0.84
CA GLY A 184 24.08 8.49 2.28
C GLY A 184 24.46 7.21 3.03
N VAL A 185 23.90 6.05 2.65
CA VAL A 185 24.26 4.75 3.24
C VAL A 185 25.74 4.41 3.03
N ARG A 186 26.30 4.64 1.83
CA ARG A 186 27.74 4.45 1.59
C ARG A 186 28.58 5.29 2.54
N GLN A 187 28.19 6.54 2.76
CA GLN A 187 28.93 7.43 3.65
C GLN A 187 28.80 7.03 5.13
N ILE A 188 27.61 6.60 5.55
CA ILE A 188 27.41 6.03 6.88
C ILE A 188 28.26 4.79 7.09
N ASN A 189 28.44 3.93 6.08
CA ASN A 189 29.32 2.77 6.22
C ASN A 189 30.77 3.17 6.51
N TYR A 190 31.30 4.20 5.83
CA TYR A 190 32.65 4.71 6.13
C TYR A 190 32.75 5.29 7.55
N LEU A 191 31.73 6.01 8.01
CA LEU A 191 31.68 6.54 9.38
C LEU A 191 31.59 5.42 10.41
N ALA A 192 30.73 4.44 10.17
CA ALA A 192 30.53 3.27 11.03
C ALA A 192 31.81 2.43 11.17
N GLU A 193 32.59 2.27 10.10
CA GLU A 193 33.90 1.61 10.16
C GLU A 193 34.86 2.36 11.09
N SER A 194 34.95 3.68 10.96
CA SER A 194 35.76 4.53 11.86
C SER A 194 35.29 4.45 13.31
N ASP A 195 33.99 4.55 13.54
CA ASP A 195 33.39 4.49 14.89
C ASP A 195 33.60 3.09 15.51
N TYR A 196 33.57 2.02 14.70
CA TYR A 196 33.90 0.67 15.15
C TYR A 196 35.38 0.53 15.56
N GLU A 197 36.31 1.13 14.83
CA GLU A 197 37.72 1.14 15.23
C GLU A 197 37.94 1.84 16.58
N GLU A 198 37.25 2.96 16.80
CA GLU A 198 37.29 3.68 18.06
C GLU A 198 36.70 2.84 19.20
N TYR A 199 35.54 2.21 18.98
CA TYR A 199 34.94 1.27 19.91
C TYR A 199 35.92 0.17 20.32
N LEU A 200 36.64 -0.44 19.37
CA LEU A 200 37.64 -1.47 19.66
C LEU A 200 38.81 -0.93 20.50
N LYS A 201 39.28 0.29 20.26
CA LYS A 201 40.34 0.96 21.06
C LYS A 201 39.87 1.18 22.49
N VAL A 202 38.66 1.69 22.69
CA VAL A 202 38.06 1.92 24.02
C VAL A 202 37.89 0.59 24.77
N LYS A 203 37.34 -0.44 24.12
CA LYS A 203 37.16 -1.78 24.71
C LYS A 203 38.48 -2.40 25.16
N LYS A 204 39.54 -2.29 24.36
CA LYS A 204 40.89 -2.77 24.71
C LYS A 204 41.47 -2.01 25.91
N ARG A 205 41.32 -0.67 25.96
CA ARG A 205 41.78 0.16 27.09
C ARG A 205 41.07 -0.20 28.40
N ASN A 206 39.76 -0.40 28.35
CA ASN A 206 38.96 -0.77 29.51
C ASN A 206 39.32 -2.16 30.05
N LYS A 207 39.59 -3.14 29.18
CA LYS A 207 40.10 -4.46 29.59
C LYS A 207 41.47 -4.38 30.28
N ARG A 208 42.37 -3.49 29.83
CA ARG A 208 43.70 -3.30 30.46
C ARG A 208 43.61 -2.62 31.82
N LYS A 209 42.69 -1.66 31.99
CA LYS A 209 42.44 -1.00 33.29
C LYS A 209 41.85 -1.96 34.33
N LYS A 210 40.97 -2.88 33.94
CA LYS A 210 40.39 -3.89 34.85
C LYS A 210 41.36 -5.00 35.28
N LYS A 211 42.53 -5.11 34.63
CA LYS A 211 43.58 -6.11 34.93
C LYS A 211 44.74 -5.54 35.76
N LYS A 212 44.74 -4.22 36.02
CA LYS A 212 45.64 -3.56 36.98
C LYS A 212 44.88 -3.34 38.27
#